data_AF-A0A8T2YQQ3-F1
#
_entry.id   AF-A0A8T2YQQ3-F1
#
_cell.length_a   1.000
_cell.length_b   1.000
_cell.length_c   1.000
_cell.angle_alpha   90.00
_cell.angle_beta   90.00
_cell.angle_gamma   90.00
#
_symmetry.space_group_name_H-M   'P 1'
#
loop_
_entity.id
_entity.type
_entity.pdbx_description
1 polymer ?
#
loop_
_entity_poly.entity_id
_entity_poly.type
_entity_poly.pdbx_seq_one_letter_code
_entity_poly.pdbx_strand_id
1 'polypeptide(L)'
;IIPNLEDLYLESKDASALLKSLCPQDFYYKLKVLNLFCFHDAHATFPIDLLPRFPKMEKLIAGCSEFKELLPSRLDCMEKHARVLSPIRYLELKILPCLEHLWKSNSQLDQALQTLETLVVQNCSSLIYLAPSRASFQNLTNLDVRNCKRLVKLLTSTTAKSLAQLTRMSIKDCGMVTEIVANEGDGIKDETVFSKLEILELHRLPSLTSFCSEKHSFDFPSLVEVTVEQCPEMKFFSNEALSTPKLRRVKLTEEDKKGSWVGNLNTTIQQLSAQTLLELEVKGCPKIEEIVTNDLPGAVDLLREQKANATDGATVPRMIRDKKI
;
A
#
# COMPACT_ATOMS: atom_id res chain seq x y z
N ILE A 1 3.48 18.31 -34.18
CA ILE A 1 2.03 17.97 -34.20
C ILE A 1 1.94 16.45 -34.25
N ILE A 2 1.37 15.78 -33.24
CA ILE A 2 1.24 14.31 -33.22
C ILE A 2 -0.23 13.95 -32.87
N PRO A 3 -1.14 13.84 -33.85
CA PRO A 3 -2.58 13.67 -33.64
C PRO A 3 -2.99 12.29 -33.07
N ASN A 4 -2.03 11.40 -32.82
CA ASN A 4 -2.23 10.07 -32.22
C ASN A 4 -1.43 9.92 -30.92
N LEU A 5 -1.08 11.04 -30.27
CA LEU A 5 -0.34 10.99 -29.01
C LEU A 5 -1.25 10.49 -27.89
N GLU A 6 -0.94 9.31 -27.35
CA GLU A 6 -1.67 8.70 -26.21
C GLU A 6 -0.94 8.89 -24.88
N ASP A 7 0.38 9.08 -24.91
CA ASP A 7 1.24 9.31 -23.75
C ASP A 7 2.03 10.61 -23.95
N LEU A 8 1.99 11.49 -22.97
CA LEU A 8 2.68 12.77 -22.98
C LEU A 8 3.46 12.95 -21.69
N TYR A 9 4.75 13.19 -21.85
CA TYR A 9 5.65 13.59 -20.77
C TYR A 9 5.93 15.08 -20.85
N LEU A 10 5.77 15.78 -19.73
CA LEU A 10 6.02 17.22 -19.63
C LEU A 10 6.89 17.53 -18.42
N GLU A 11 7.93 18.31 -18.67
CA GLU A 11 8.67 18.99 -17.62
C GLU A 11 8.04 20.36 -17.31
N SER A 12 8.51 21.01 -16.24
CA SER A 12 8.02 22.32 -15.81
C SER A 12 7.99 23.37 -16.93
N LYS A 13 9.03 23.41 -17.77
CA LYS A 13 9.12 24.34 -18.91
C LYS A 13 8.08 24.02 -19.99
N ASP A 14 7.86 22.74 -20.28
CA ASP A 14 6.91 22.29 -21.29
C ASP A 14 5.48 22.54 -20.85
N ALA A 15 5.16 22.23 -19.59
CA ALA A 15 3.86 22.53 -19.00
C ALA A 15 3.57 24.05 -19.04
N SER A 16 4.57 24.87 -18.70
CA SER A 16 4.46 26.33 -18.76
C SER A 16 4.24 26.85 -20.19
N ALA A 17 4.94 26.29 -21.17
CA ALA A 17 4.77 26.65 -22.57
C ALA A 17 3.38 26.22 -23.09
N LEU A 18 2.91 25.04 -22.69
CA LEU A 18 1.64 24.49 -23.12
C LEU A 18 0.45 25.27 -22.52
N LEU A 19 0.56 25.73 -21.27
CA LEU A 19 -0.41 26.65 -20.65
C LEU A 19 -0.54 27.96 -21.44
N LYS A 20 0.59 28.55 -21.86
CA LYS A 20 0.65 29.79 -22.64
C LYS A 20 0.23 29.61 -24.10
N SER A 21 0.20 28.38 -24.60
CA SER A 21 -0.08 28.11 -26.01
C SER A 21 -1.55 28.37 -26.37
N LEU A 22 -1.77 28.95 -27.55
CA LEU A 22 -3.09 29.06 -28.18
C LEU A 22 -3.53 27.76 -28.87
N CYS A 23 -2.87 26.63 -28.58
CA CYS A 23 -3.22 25.35 -29.18
C CYS A 23 -4.68 24.97 -28.82
N PRO A 24 -5.54 24.68 -29.82
CA PRO A 24 -6.89 24.18 -29.61
C PRO A 24 -6.90 22.94 -28.70
N GLN A 25 -7.97 22.77 -27.92
CA GLN A 25 -8.13 21.62 -27.00
C GLN A 25 -8.14 20.28 -27.75
N ASP A 26 -8.55 20.27 -29.02
CA ASP A 26 -8.67 19.06 -29.84
C ASP A 26 -7.33 18.43 -30.20
N PHE A 27 -6.19 19.05 -29.91
CA PHE A 27 -4.88 18.46 -30.23
C PHE A 27 -4.54 17.23 -29.39
N TYR A 28 -5.08 17.14 -28.18
CA TYR A 28 -4.75 16.10 -27.22
C TYR A 28 -5.95 15.23 -26.83
N TYR A 29 -7.01 15.24 -27.64
CA TYR A 29 -8.25 14.51 -27.37
C TYR A 29 -8.09 12.98 -27.27
N LYS A 30 -7.00 12.42 -27.81
CA LYS A 30 -6.63 11.00 -27.72
C LYS A 30 -5.69 10.68 -26.57
N LEU A 31 -5.20 11.68 -25.85
CA LEU A 31 -4.25 11.47 -24.76
C LEU A 31 -4.92 10.70 -23.62
N LYS A 32 -4.28 9.61 -23.20
CA LYS A 32 -4.72 8.74 -22.09
C LYS A 32 -3.80 8.84 -20.89
N VAL A 33 -2.49 9.07 -21.12
CA VAL A 33 -1.46 9.10 -20.08
C VAL A 33 -0.78 10.46 -20.07
N LEU A 34 -0.75 11.09 -18.90
CA LEU A 34 0.02 12.30 -18.65
C LEU A 34 1.06 12.05 -17.56
N ASN A 35 2.32 12.34 -17.89
CA ASN A 35 3.46 12.27 -16.99
C ASN A 35 3.95 13.71 -16.72
N LEU A 36 3.90 14.14 -15.47
CA LEU A 36 4.37 15.45 -15.01
C LEU A 36 5.60 15.25 -14.10
N PHE A 37 6.77 15.68 -14.57
CA PHE A 37 8.04 15.45 -13.89
C PHE A 37 8.92 16.69 -13.82
N CYS A 38 9.92 16.65 -12.93
CA CYS A 38 10.99 17.64 -12.86
C CYS A 38 10.52 19.08 -12.54
N PHE A 39 9.54 19.24 -11.65
CA PHE A 39 9.11 20.54 -11.13
C PHE A 39 9.88 20.89 -9.85
N HIS A 40 11.13 21.33 -10.02
CA HIS A 40 12.08 21.55 -8.91
C HIS A 40 12.08 22.97 -8.31
N ASP A 41 11.16 23.84 -8.73
CA ASP A 41 11.03 25.17 -8.11
C ASP A 41 10.52 25.02 -6.67
N ALA A 42 11.11 25.76 -5.72
CA ALA A 42 10.74 25.67 -4.30
C ALA A 42 9.28 26.06 -4.02
N HIS A 43 8.65 26.77 -4.96
CA HIS A 43 7.25 27.18 -4.93
C HIS A 43 6.45 26.57 -6.08
N ALA A 44 6.93 25.47 -6.68
CA ALA A 44 6.22 24.76 -7.72
C ALA A 44 4.82 24.38 -7.27
N THR A 45 3.82 24.79 -8.05
CA THR A 45 2.44 24.34 -7.90
C THR A 45 2.16 23.26 -8.93
N PHE A 46 1.31 22.30 -8.56
CA PHE A 46 0.85 21.31 -9.51
C PHE A 46 0.02 22.01 -10.61
N PRO A 47 0.33 21.78 -11.90
CA PRO A 47 -0.28 22.52 -13.02
C PRO A 47 -1.67 21.98 -13.37
N ILE A 48 -2.62 22.06 -12.44
CA ILE A 48 -3.99 21.55 -12.60
C ILE A 48 -4.78 22.24 -13.75
N ASP A 49 -4.41 23.47 -14.09
CA ASP A 49 -4.97 24.23 -15.23
C ASP A 49 -4.61 23.63 -16.59
N LEU A 50 -3.63 22.72 -16.60
CA LEU A 50 -3.26 21.99 -17.79
C LEU A 50 -4.27 20.87 -18.12
N LEU A 51 -4.85 20.26 -17.07
CA LEU A 51 -5.66 19.06 -17.20
C LEU A 51 -6.84 19.20 -18.18
N PRO A 52 -7.59 20.33 -18.22
CA PRO A 52 -8.71 20.48 -19.16
C PRO A 52 -8.37 20.32 -20.64
N ARG A 53 -7.08 20.37 -21.01
CA ARG A 53 -6.62 20.07 -22.37
C ARG A 53 -6.63 18.58 -22.70
N PHE A 54 -6.82 17.71 -21.71
CA PHE A 54 -6.74 16.25 -21.81
C PHE A 54 -8.03 15.57 -21.31
N PRO A 55 -9.18 15.80 -21.99
CA PRO A 55 -10.48 15.38 -21.46
C PRO A 55 -10.72 13.86 -21.40
N LYS A 56 -9.89 13.05 -22.07
CA LYS A 56 -9.97 11.57 -22.09
C LYS A 56 -8.84 10.89 -21.30
N MET A 57 -8.12 11.65 -20.47
CA MET A 57 -7.01 11.12 -19.70
C MET A 57 -7.49 10.14 -18.63
N GLU A 58 -6.87 8.96 -18.60
CA GLU A 58 -7.19 7.87 -17.67
C GLU A 58 -6.07 7.66 -16.64
N LYS A 59 -4.84 8.06 -16.97
CA LYS A 59 -3.65 7.84 -16.16
C LYS A 59 -2.88 9.13 -15.94
N LEU A 60 -2.69 9.49 -14.67
CA LEU A 60 -1.90 10.64 -14.25
C LEU A 60 -0.72 10.16 -13.40
N ILE A 61 0.49 10.49 -13.82
CA ILE A 61 1.72 10.22 -13.09
C ILE A 61 2.40 11.55 -12.78
N ALA A 62 2.67 11.80 -11.50
CA ALA A 62 3.43 12.96 -11.06
C ALA A 62 4.65 12.49 -10.29
N GLY A 63 5.84 13.02 -10.61
CA GLY A 63 7.01 12.65 -9.85
C GLY A 63 8.20 13.57 -9.98
N CYS A 64 9.24 13.31 -9.17
CA CYS A 64 10.48 14.09 -9.14
C CYS A 64 10.18 15.60 -9.10
N SER A 65 9.38 16.03 -8.11
CA SER A 65 8.82 17.38 -8.07
C SER A 65 8.63 17.87 -6.64
N GLU A 66 8.72 19.19 -6.43
CA GLU A 66 8.67 19.86 -5.12
C GLU A 66 7.24 20.33 -4.74
N PHE A 67 6.21 19.66 -5.27
CA PHE A 67 4.83 20.01 -4.98
C PHE A 67 4.50 19.82 -3.50
N LYS A 68 3.90 20.83 -2.87
CA LYS A 68 3.33 20.71 -1.51
C LYS A 68 1.94 20.11 -1.50
N GLU A 69 1.18 20.36 -2.57
CA GLU A 69 -0.20 19.92 -2.76
C GLU A 69 -0.36 19.48 -4.21
N LEU A 70 -0.96 18.31 -4.43
CA LEU A 70 -1.20 17.80 -5.77
C LEU A 70 -2.44 18.45 -6.41
N LEU A 71 -3.54 18.63 -5.68
CA LEU A 71 -4.77 19.25 -6.19
C LEU A 71 -5.14 20.47 -5.35
N PRO A 72 -4.62 21.66 -5.69
CA PRO A 72 -4.82 22.88 -4.91
C PRO A 72 -6.31 23.23 -4.75
N SER A 73 -6.77 23.40 -3.51
CA SER A 73 -8.18 23.74 -3.23
C SER A 73 -8.57 25.20 -3.56
N ARG A 74 -7.62 26.08 -3.93
CA ARG A 74 -7.81 27.54 -4.06
C ARG A 74 -8.14 28.02 -5.48
N LEU A 75 -8.63 27.14 -6.35
CA LEU A 75 -8.85 27.51 -7.75
C LEU A 75 -10.25 28.09 -7.95
N ASP A 76 -10.32 29.29 -8.51
CA ASP A 76 -11.53 29.80 -9.14
C ASP A 76 -11.93 28.78 -10.23
N CYS A 77 -13.12 28.17 -10.14
CA CYS A 77 -13.65 27.14 -11.06
C CYS A 77 -13.33 25.65 -10.81
N MET A 78 -13.26 25.21 -9.55
CA MET A 78 -13.15 23.79 -9.17
C MET A 78 -14.07 22.82 -9.94
N GLU A 79 -15.27 23.23 -10.34
CA GLU A 79 -16.18 22.39 -11.13
C GLU A 79 -15.59 21.93 -12.46
N LYS A 80 -14.80 22.79 -13.12
CA LYS A 80 -14.16 22.44 -14.39
C LYS A 80 -13.03 21.43 -14.17
N HIS A 81 -12.21 21.61 -13.15
CA HIS A 81 -11.12 20.69 -12.84
C HIS A 81 -11.65 19.34 -12.35
N ALA A 82 -12.67 19.32 -11.49
CA ALA A 82 -13.29 18.09 -10.99
C ALA A 82 -13.85 17.22 -12.13
N ARG A 83 -14.49 17.83 -13.14
CA ARG A 83 -14.98 17.09 -14.33
C ARG A 83 -13.85 16.39 -15.06
N VAL A 84 -12.69 17.01 -15.15
CA VAL A 84 -11.52 16.47 -15.87
C VAL A 84 -10.77 15.41 -15.06
N LEU A 85 -10.90 15.43 -13.73
CA LEU A 85 -10.36 14.39 -12.86
C LEU A 85 -11.22 13.11 -12.86
N SER A 86 -12.53 13.23 -13.14
CA SER A 86 -13.47 12.11 -13.11
C SER A 86 -13.11 10.91 -14.01
N PRO A 87 -12.50 11.05 -15.20
CA PRO A 87 -12.12 9.90 -16.02
C PRO A 87 -10.86 9.17 -15.53
N ILE A 88 -10.10 9.75 -14.60
CA ILE A 88 -8.82 9.20 -14.14
C ILE A 88 -9.07 7.91 -13.35
N ARG A 89 -8.45 6.83 -13.80
CA ARG A 89 -8.50 5.50 -13.17
C ARG A 89 -7.21 5.13 -12.46
N TYR A 90 -6.09 5.72 -12.87
CA TYR A 90 -4.79 5.44 -12.30
C TYR A 90 -4.08 6.74 -11.91
N LEU A 91 -3.69 6.83 -10.63
CA LEU A 91 -2.90 7.93 -10.09
C LEU A 91 -1.63 7.37 -9.46
N GLU A 92 -0.48 7.89 -9.89
CA GLU A 92 0.81 7.49 -9.36
C GLU A 92 1.69 8.69 -9.01
N LEU A 93 2.15 8.70 -7.77
CA LEU A 93 2.94 9.76 -7.17
C LEU A 93 4.30 9.20 -6.79
N LYS A 94 5.38 9.74 -7.37
CA LYS A 94 6.74 9.21 -7.18
C LYS A 94 7.73 10.31 -6.84
N ILE A 95 8.41 10.20 -5.69
CA ILE A 95 9.49 11.13 -5.34
C ILE A 95 8.94 12.57 -5.28
N LEU A 96 8.02 12.78 -4.35
CA LEU A 96 7.45 14.09 -4.04
C LEU A 96 7.81 14.44 -2.59
N PRO A 97 9.05 14.86 -2.31
CA PRO A 97 9.57 14.97 -0.95
C PRO A 97 8.82 16.01 -0.11
N CYS A 98 8.29 17.05 -0.73
CA CYS A 98 7.55 18.14 -0.07
C CYS A 98 6.02 17.94 -0.05
N LEU A 99 5.47 16.84 -0.59
CA LEU A 99 4.03 16.64 -0.65
C LEU A 99 3.45 16.43 0.75
N GLU A 100 2.63 17.37 1.23
CA GLU A 100 2.02 17.33 2.56
C GLU A 100 0.64 16.65 2.54
N HIS A 101 -0.11 16.85 1.46
CA HIS A 101 -1.43 16.27 1.21
C HIS A 101 -1.68 16.14 -0.29
N LEU A 102 -2.40 15.09 -0.70
CA LEU A 102 -2.81 14.94 -2.11
C LEU A 102 -3.85 16.02 -2.47
N TRP A 103 -4.88 16.19 -1.64
CA TRP A 103 -5.83 17.29 -1.72
C TRP A 103 -6.39 17.60 -0.32
N LYS A 104 -7.00 18.77 -0.16
CA LYS A 104 -7.75 19.13 1.04
C LYS A 104 -9.23 18.81 0.87
N SER A 105 -9.93 18.60 1.99
CA SER A 105 -11.38 18.30 2.03
C SER A 105 -12.16 19.24 1.10
N ASN A 106 -12.73 18.66 0.04
CA ASN A 106 -13.49 19.38 -0.98
C ASN A 106 -14.43 18.38 -1.65
N SER A 107 -15.74 18.60 -1.50
CA SER A 107 -16.76 17.68 -1.98
C SER A 107 -16.67 17.35 -3.48
N GLN A 108 -16.18 18.28 -4.30
CA GLN A 108 -16.03 18.07 -5.74
C GLN A 108 -14.84 17.17 -6.07
N LEU A 109 -13.71 17.33 -5.38
CA LEU A 109 -12.55 16.46 -5.52
C LEU A 109 -12.84 15.07 -4.93
N ASP A 110 -13.50 15.04 -3.78
CA ASP A 110 -13.95 13.82 -3.11
C ASP A 110 -14.91 13.01 -3.99
N GLN A 111 -15.71 13.67 -4.85
CA GLN A 111 -16.56 13.00 -5.84
C GLN A 111 -15.78 12.58 -7.09
N ALA A 112 -14.91 13.46 -7.60
CA ALA A 112 -14.16 13.21 -8.82
C ALA A 112 -13.21 12.01 -8.71
N LEU A 113 -12.62 11.79 -7.53
CA LEU A 113 -11.65 10.72 -7.31
C LEU A 113 -12.28 9.36 -6.91
N GLN A 114 -13.61 9.26 -6.82
CA GLN A 114 -14.29 7.98 -6.57
C GLN A 114 -14.12 6.98 -7.71
N THR A 115 -13.82 7.50 -8.90
CA THR A 115 -13.60 6.72 -10.12
C THR A 115 -12.24 6.05 -10.17
N LEU A 116 -11.32 6.44 -9.28
CA LEU A 116 -9.96 5.93 -9.22
C LEU A 116 -9.95 4.43 -8.89
N GLU A 117 -9.24 3.66 -9.71
CA GLU A 117 -9.11 2.20 -9.58
C GLU A 117 -7.75 1.81 -9.00
N THR A 118 -6.71 2.60 -9.26
CA THR A 118 -5.37 2.38 -8.74
C THR A 118 -4.74 3.66 -8.19
N LEU A 119 -4.25 3.58 -6.95
CA LEU A 119 -3.48 4.63 -6.30
C LEU A 119 -2.12 4.10 -5.87
N VAL A 120 -1.05 4.68 -6.44
CA VAL A 120 0.33 4.38 -6.08
C VAL A 120 0.99 5.62 -5.50
N VAL A 121 1.53 5.53 -4.29
CA VAL A 121 2.24 6.64 -3.63
C VAL A 121 3.60 6.15 -3.15
N GLN A 122 4.67 6.67 -3.74
CA GLN A 122 6.03 6.23 -3.49
C GLN A 122 6.96 7.41 -3.20
N ASN A 123 7.78 7.28 -2.15
CA ASN A 123 8.80 8.28 -1.79
C ASN A 123 8.23 9.69 -1.54
N CYS A 124 7.04 9.79 -0.91
CA CYS A 124 6.41 11.06 -0.54
C CYS A 124 6.68 11.36 0.95
N SER A 125 7.90 11.85 1.25
CA SER A 125 8.44 11.87 2.61
C SER A 125 7.75 12.84 3.59
N SER A 126 7.06 13.87 3.10
CA SER A 126 6.33 14.84 3.94
C SER A 126 4.85 14.52 4.12
N LEU A 127 4.35 13.47 3.45
CA LEU A 127 2.94 13.12 3.47
C LEU A 127 2.56 12.56 4.84
N ILE A 128 1.59 13.18 5.52
CA ILE A 128 1.17 12.79 6.88
C ILE A 128 -0.05 11.86 6.84
N TYR A 129 -0.97 12.11 5.90
CA TYR A 129 -2.19 11.34 5.66
C TYR A 129 -2.34 11.09 4.16
N LEU A 130 -2.87 9.94 3.77
CA LEU A 130 -3.05 9.60 2.34
C LEU A 130 -4.16 10.45 1.70
N ALA A 131 -5.26 10.68 2.42
CA ALA A 131 -6.42 11.40 1.92
C ALA A 131 -7.15 12.13 3.08
N PRO A 132 -7.98 13.15 2.77
CA PRO A 132 -8.88 13.76 3.74
C PRO A 132 -9.84 12.74 4.36
N SER A 133 -10.34 13.03 5.58
CA SER A 133 -11.21 12.12 6.34
C SER A 133 -12.51 11.70 5.64
N ARG A 134 -13.01 12.54 4.73
CA ARG A 134 -14.26 12.31 3.98
C ARG A 134 -14.01 11.86 2.53
N ALA A 135 -12.77 11.51 2.20
CA ALA A 135 -12.44 10.95 0.91
C ALA A 135 -13.20 9.63 0.69
N SER A 136 -13.51 9.34 -0.57
CA SER A 136 -14.26 8.15 -0.96
C SER A 136 -13.57 7.48 -2.14
N PHE A 137 -13.25 6.21 -1.97
CA PHE A 137 -12.48 5.38 -2.90
C PHE A 137 -13.33 4.21 -3.40
N GLN A 138 -14.53 4.52 -3.90
CA GLN A 138 -15.56 3.51 -4.23
C GLN A 138 -15.10 2.48 -5.26
N ASN A 139 -14.33 2.89 -6.27
CA ASN A 139 -13.86 1.99 -7.34
C ASN A 139 -12.42 1.51 -7.14
N LEU A 140 -11.77 1.88 -6.04
CA LEU A 140 -10.36 1.57 -5.85
C LEU A 140 -10.19 0.05 -5.69
N THR A 141 -9.37 -0.53 -6.55
CA THR A 141 -9.05 -1.97 -6.57
C THR A 141 -7.63 -2.23 -6.07
N ASN A 142 -6.68 -1.33 -6.34
CA ASN A 142 -5.30 -1.46 -5.91
C ASN A 142 -4.81 -0.21 -5.19
N LEU A 143 -4.37 -0.37 -3.94
CA LEU A 143 -3.70 0.65 -3.15
C LEU A 143 -2.27 0.21 -2.86
N ASP A 144 -1.30 1.06 -3.21
CA ASP A 144 0.12 0.75 -3.04
C ASP A 144 0.89 1.97 -2.50
N VAL A 145 1.37 1.88 -1.26
CA VAL A 145 2.06 2.97 -0.57
C VAL A 145 3.45 2.51 -0.17
N ARG A 146 4.49 3.20 -0.63
CA ARG A 146 5.89 2.83 -0.41
C ARG A 146 6.75 3.99 0.08
N ASN A 147 7.58 3.75 1.08
CA ASN A 147 8.64 4.67 1.52
C ASN A 147 8.12 6.10 1.81
N CYS A 148 6.96 6.21 2.46
CA CYS A 148 6.37 7.47 2.92
C CYS A 148 6.67 7.65 4.40
N LYS A 149 7.81 8.28 4.72
CA LYS A 149 8.42 8.21 6.06
C LYS A 149 7.64 8.92 7.16
N ARG A 150 6.91 10.01 6.85
CA ARG A 150 6.10 10.78 7.82
C ARG A 150 4.63 10.36 7.88
N LEU A 151 4.23 9.39 7.06
CA LEU A 151 2.85 8.91 7.03
C LEU A 151 2.56 8.22 8.36
N VAL A 152 1.58 8.73 9.11
CA VAL A 152 1.22 8.19 10.44
C VAL A 152 0.02 7.25 10.35
N LYS A 153 -0.96 7.65 9.54
CA LYS A 153 -2.23 6.95 9.32
C LYS A 153 -2.56 7.03 7.84
N LEU A 154 -3.06 5.95 7.25
CA LEU A 154 -3.42 5.97 5.83
C LEU A 154 -4.86 6.43 5.64
N LEU A 155 -5.79 5.76 6.33
CA LEU A 155 -7.22 5.89 6.09
C LEU A 155 -7.94 6.18 7.40
N THR A 156 -9.14 6.71 7.29
CA THR A 156 -10.09 6.78 8.41
C THR A 156 -11.10 5.65 8.32
N SER A 157 -11.79 5.31 9.42
CA SER A 157 -12.86 4.31 9.40
C SER A 157 -13.95 4.66 8.37
N THR A 158 -14.29 5.94 8.24
CA THR A 158 -15.17 6.49 7.20
C THR A 158 -14.66 6.18 5.79
N THR A 159 -13.38 6.48 5.52
CA THR A 159 -12.77 6.23 4.21
C THR A 159 -12.68 4.73 3.92
N ALA A 160 -12.36 3.91 4.92
CA ALA A 160 -12.23 2.46 4.79
C ALA A 160 -13.53 1.80 4.32
N LYS A 161 -14.70 2.30 4.75
CA LYS A 161 -16.01 1.82 4.29
C LYS A 161 -16.25 1.99 2.79
N SER A 162 -15.60 2.97 2.16
CA SER A 162 -15.72 3.18 0.72
C SER A 162 -14.92 2.17 -0.11
N LEU A 163 -13.95 1.46 0.49
CA LEU A 163 -13.03 0.54 -0.20
C LEU A 163 -13.64 -0.84 -0.50
N ALA A 164 -14.94 -0.89 -0.81
CA ALA A 164 -15.65 -2.14 -1.05
C ALA A 164 -15.11 -2.94 -2.25
N GLN A 165 -14.49 -2.26 -3.22
CA GLN A 165 -13.92 -2.86 -4.43
C GLN A 165 -12.43 -3.22 -4.32
N LEU A 166 -11.78 -2.89 -3.19
CA LEU A 166 -10.35 -3.07 -3.03
C LEU A 166 -9.99 -4.55 -3.06
N THR A 167 -9.11 -4.95 -3.96
CA THR A 167 -8.62 -6.34 -4.12
C THR A 167 -7.21 -6.51 -3.58
N ARG A 168 -6.38 -5.47 -3.64
CA ARG A 168 -5.01 -5.48 -3.13
C ARG A 168 -4.66 -4.21 -2.35
N MET A 169 -4.09 -4.39 -1.16
CA MET A 169 -3.52 -3.34 -0.34
C MET A 169 -2.05 -3.67 -0.04
N SER A 170 -1.13 -2.79 -0.40
CA SER A 170 0.32 -2.95 -0.21
C SER A 170 0.90 -1.72 0.46
N ILE A 171 1.53 -1.89 1.62
CA ILE A 171 2.10 -0.81 2.42
C ILE A 171 3.50 -1.23 2.82
N LYS A 172 4.52 -0.54 2.29
CA LYS A 172 5.92 -0.93 2.43
C LYS A 172 6.80 0.24 2.86
N ASP A 173 7.76 0.01 3.74
CA ASP A 173 8.82 0.97 4.08
C ASP A 173 8.33 2.30 4.69
N CYS A 174 7.16 2.32 5.33
CA CYS A 174 6.61 3.53 5.96
C CYS A 174 6.90 3.54 7.46
N GLY A 175 7.93 4.30 7.86
CA GLY A 175 8.50 4.26 9.20
C GLY A 175 7.61 4.72 10.35
N MET A 176 6.68 5.66 10.12
CA MET A 176 5.85 6.27 11.16
C MET A 176 4.41 5.75 11.20
N VAL A 177 4.05 4.80 10.33
CA VAL A 177 2.67 4.27 10.29
C VAL A 177 2.43 3.46 11.56
N THR A 178 1.54 3.94 12.42
CA THR A 178 1.16 3.24 13.65
C THR A 178 -0.08 2.38 13.48
N GLU A 179 -0.99 2.83 12.61
CA GLU A 179 -2.28 2.19 12.31
C GLU A 179 -2.58 2.37 10.81
N ILE A 180 -3.20 1.38 10.16
CA ILE A 180 -3.62 1.52 8.76
C ILE A 180 -4.91 2.33 8.67
N VAL A 181 -5.90 1.97 9.50
CA VAL A 181 -7.20 2.63 9.58
C VAL A 181 -7.33 3.30 10.95
N ALA A 182 -7.53 4.60 10.95
CA ALA A 182 -7.76 5.42 12.14
C ALA A 182 -9.25 5.42 12.52
N ASN A 183 -9.56 5.17 13.79
CA ASN A 183 -10.91 5.38 14.32
C ASN A 183 -11.17 6.89 14.54
N GLU A 184 -12.31 7.39 14.07
CA GLU A 184 -12.72 8.81 14.16
C GLU A 184 -13.85 9.09 15.16
N GLY A 185 -14.34 8.10 15.94
CA GLY A 185 -15.53 8.29 16.78
C GLY A 185 -15.57 7.55 18.12
N ASP A 186 -16.36 8.10 19.05
CA ASP A 186 -16.57 7.60 20.43
C ASP A 186 -17.88 6.79 20.60
N GLY A 187 -18.61 6.47 19.53
CA GLY A 187 -19.94 5.85 19.60
C GLY A 187 -20.18 4.71 18.59
N ILE A 188 -20.96 3.72 19.05
CA ILE A 188 -21.47 2.48 18.42
C ILE A 188 -20.41 1.64 17.69
N LYS A 189 -20.30 0.35 18.00
CA LYS A 189 -19.49 -0.60 17.22
C LYS A 189 -19.90 -0.49 15.76
N ASP A 190 -19.01 0.07 14.96
CA ASP A 190 -19.22 0.26 13.55
C ASP A 190 -18.42 -0.82 12.81
N GLU A 191 -18.99 -1.33 11.74
CA GLU A 191 -18.48 -2.48 11.00
C GLU A 191 -17.98 -2.02 9.63
N THR A 192 -16.76 -2.42 9.28
CA THR A 192 -16.21 -2.23 7.94
C THR A 192 -15.91 -3.58 7.30
N VAL A 193 -16.50 -3.82 6.13
CA VAL A 193 -16.31 -5.05 5.37
C VAL A 193 -15.44 -4.79 4.15
N PHE A 194 -14.25 -5.36 4.13
CA PHE A 194 -13.38 -5.39 2.95
C PHE A 194 -13.79 -6.57 2.04
N SER A 195 -14.91 -6.39 1.34
CA SER A 195 -15.63 -7.50 0.68
C SER A 195 -14.83 -8.23 -0.42
N LYS A 196 -13.93 -7.51 -1.09
CA LYS A 196 -13.13 -8.02 -2.22
C LYS A 196 -11.63 -8.09 -1.95
N LEU A 197 -11.16 -7.71 -0.75
CA LEU A 197 -9.73 -7.68 -0.48
C LEU A 197 -9.21 -9.11 -0.46
N GLU A 198 -8.32 -9.43 -1.40
CA GLU A 198 -7.72 -10.75 -1.58
C GLU A 198 -6.31 -10.81 -1.01
N ILE A 199 -5.55 -9.71 -1.16
CA ILE A 199 -4.14 -9.61 -0.82
C ILE A 199 -3.88 -8.39 0.07
N LEU A 200 -3.31 -8.62 1.24
CA LEU A 200 -2.82 -7.59 2.16
C LEU A 200 -1.32 -7.78 2.42
N GLU A 201 -0.51 -6.80 2.04
CA GLU A 201 0.94 -6.81 2.23
C GLU A 201 1.36 -5.65 3.13
N LEU A 202 1.95 -5.98 4.27
CA LEU A 202 2.51 -5.07 5.26
C LEU A 202 4.00 -5.41 5.42
N HIS A 203 4.89 -4.53 4.97
CA HIS A 203 6.33 -4.83 4.93
C HIS A 203 7.16 -3.66 5.45
N ARG A 204 8.07 -3.91 6.41
CA ARG A 204 9.02 -2.92 6.95
C ARG A 204 8.28 -1.71 7.51
N LEU A 205 7.34 -1.98 8.41
CA LEU A 205 6.53 -0.98 9.12
C LEU A 205 6.90 -1.02 10.61
N PRO A 206 8.03 -0.39 11.01
CA PRO A 206 8.59 -0.56 12.35
C PRO A 206 7.72 -0.01 13.48
N SER A 207 6.85 0.98 13.20
CA SER A 207 5.96 1.58 14.21
C SER A 207 4.54 1.01 14.20
N LEU A 208 4.23 0.08 13.31
CA LEU A 208 2.87 -0.44 13.13
C LEU A 208 2.50 -1.32 14.32
N THR A 209 1.46 -0.95 15.08
CA THR A 209 1.01 -1.70 16.25
C THR A 209 -0.20 -2.59 15.94
N SER A 210 -1.09 -2.14 15.06
CA SER A 210 -2.27 -2.88 14.61
C SER A 210 -2.78 -2.37 13.25
N PHE A 211 -3.69 -3.11 12.62
CA PHE A 211 -4.39 -2.65 11.41
C PHE A 211 -5.34 -1.49 11.73
N CYS A 212 -6.03 -1.55 12.87
CA CYS A 212 -6.93 -0.49 13.36
C CYS A 212 -7.00 -0.48 14.90
N SER A 213 -7.34 0.68 15.48
CA SER A 213 -7.53 0.89 16.93
C SER A 213 -8.88 0.41 17.46
N GLU A 214 -9.03 0.47 18.79
CA GLU A 214 -10.16 -0.08 19.54
C GLU A 214 -11.54 0.46 19.11
N LYS A 215 -12.56 -0.41 19.19
CA LYS A 215 -14.00 -0.20 18.97
C LYS A 215 -14.55 -0.29 17.53
N HIS A 216 -13.75 -0.72 16.54
CA HIS A 216 -14.22 -0.96 15.16
C HIS A 216 -14.02 -2.42 14.73
N SER A 217 -15.06 -3.06 14.19
CA SER A 217 -14.97 -4.45 13.70
C SER A 217 -14.70 -4.49 12.20
N PHE A 218 -13.85 -5.43 11.79
CA PHE A 218 -13.46 -5.59 10.39
C PHE A 218 -13.68 -7.00 9.90
N ASP A 219 -14.28 -7.14 8.73
CA ASP A 219 -14.49 -8.42 8.09
C ASP A 219 -13.83 -8.48 6.71
N PHE A 220 -13.23 -9.64 6.42
CA PHE A 220 -12.41 -9.89 5.25
C PHE A 220 -12.83 -11.19 4.55
N PRO A 221 -14.05 -11.24 3.98
CA PRO A 221 -14.64 -12.46 3.44
C PRO A 221 -13.91 -13.04 2.22
N SER A 222 -13.09 -12.22 1.53
CA SER A 222 -12.35 -12.63 0.34
C SER A 222 -10.85 -12.72 0.53
N LEU A 223 -10.34 -12.46 1.73
CA LEU A 223 -8.90 -12.40 1.98
C LEU A 223 -8.28 -13.79 1.87
N VAL A 224 -7.32 -13.94 0.95
CA VAL A 224 -6.65 -15.21 0.65
C VAL A 224 -5.23 -15.20 1.18
N GLU A 225 -4.56 -14.04 1.13
CA GLU A 225 -3.16 -13.90 1.48
C GLU A 225 -2.90 -12.65 2.32
N VAL A 226 -2.19 -12.84 3.43
CA VAL A 226 -1.65 -11.77 4.25
C VAL A 226 -0.14 -11.96 4.35
N THR A 227 0.62 -10.90 4.12
CA THR A 227 2.07 -10.87 4.37
C THR A 227 2.34 -9.80 5.41
N VAL A 228 2.97 -10.19 6.53
CA VAL A 228 3.44 -9.27 7.58
C VAL A 228 4.92 -9.52 7.79
N GLU A 229 5.75 -8.71 7.14
CA GLU A 229 7.21 -8.85 7.14
C GLU A 229 7.86 -7.64 7.81
N GLN A 230 8.73 -7.89 8.79
CA GLN A 230 9.50 -6.83 9.47
C GLN A 230 8.61 -5.72 10.08
N CYS A 231 7.56 -6.12 10.79
CA CYS A 231 6.65 -5.25 11.57
C CYS A 231 6.73 -5.58 13.07
N PRO A 232 7.84 -5.25 13.76
CA PRO A 232 8.15 -5.73 15.11
C PRO A 232 7.14 -5.34 16.20
N GLU A 233 6.51 -4.18 16.07
CA GLU A 233 5.53 -3.69 17.06
C GLU A 233 4.11 -4.28 16.86
N MET A 234 3.87 -4.97 15.73
CA MET A 234 2.55 -5.48 15.39
C MET A 234 2.30 -6.81 16.09
N LYS A 235 1.69 -6.75 17.28
CA LYS A 235 1.41 -7.94 18.09
C LYS A 235 0.10 -8.62 17.71
N PHE A 236 -0.88 -7.88 17.19
CA PHE A 236 -2.17 -8.40 16.77
C PHE A 236 -2.68 -7.61 15.56
N PHE A 237 -3.67 -8.15 14.86
CA PHE A 237 -4.27 -7.48 13.70
C PHE A 237 -5.28 -6.41 14.14
N SER A 238 -6.26 -6.79 14.95
CA SER A 238 -7.29 -5.91 15.51
C SER A 238 -7.73 -6.39 16.88
N ASN A 239 -8.27 -5.49 17.71
CA ASN A 239 -8.76 -5.85 19.05
C ASN A 239 -10.10 -6.59 19.04
N GLU A 240 -10.97 -6.31 18.06
CA GLU A 240 -12.23 -7.02 17.87
C GLU A 240 -12.03 -8.31 17.06
N ALA A 241 -12.97 -9.25 17.22
CA ALA A 241 -13.03 -10.46 16.38
C ALA A 241 -13.27 -10.07 14.92
N LEU A 242 -12.63 -10.78 14.00
CA LEU A 242 -12.72 -10.57 12.56
C LEU A 242 -13.00 -11.88 11.84
N SER A 243 -13.79 -11.82 10.76
CA SER A 243 -14.08 -12.97 9.90
C SER A 243 -13.13 -13.02 8.71
N THR A 244 -12.39 -14.13 8.58
CA THR A 244 -11.44 -14.40 7.47
C THR A 244 -11.64 -15.82 6.89
N PRO A 245 -12.85 -16.15 6.38
CA PRO A 245 -13.22 -17.53 6.02
C PRO A 245 -12.42 -18.14 4.87
N LYS A 246 -11.81 -17.31 4.01
CA LYS A 246 -11.00 -17.76 2.88
C LYS A 246 -9.49 -17.67 3.13
N LEU A 247 -9.06 -17.15 4.28
CA LEU A 247 -7.65 -16.96 4.56
C LEU A 247 -7.00 -18.32 4.80
N ARG A 248 -5.96 -18.60 4.02
CA ARG A 248 -5.27 -19.90 4.04
C ARG A 248 -3.83 -19.79 4.49
N ARG A 249 -3.21 -18.62 4.36
CA ARG A 249 -1.78 -18.42 4.61
C ARG A 249 -1.51 -17.00 5.09
N VAL A 250 -0.68 -16.88 6.11
CA VAL A 250 -0.03 -15.63 6.54
C VAL A 250 1.47 -15.83 6.39
N LYS A 251 2.14 -14.95 5.64
CA LYS A 251 3.58 -15.04 5.33
C LYS A 251 4.38 -14.07 6.19
N LEU A 252 5.57 -14.50 6.62
CA LEU A 252 6.55 -13.67 7.30
C LEU A 252 7.53 -12.97 6.36
N THR A 253 7.72 -13.52 5.17
CA THR A 253 8.56 -12.92 4.13
C THR A 253 7.95 -13.16 2.76
N GLU A 254 8.29 -12.33 1.77
CA GLU A 254 7.89 -12.58 0.37
C GLU A 254 8.42 -13.93 -0.17
N GLU A 255 9.50 -14.46 0.43
CA GLU A 255 10.12 -15.75 0.07
C GLU A 255 9.44 -16.96 0.74
N ASP A 256 8.65 -16.76 1.80
CA ASP A 256 7.91 -17.82 2.48
C ASP A 256 6.75 -18.33 1.62
N LYS A 257 7.01 -19.43 0.91
CA LYS A 257 6.03 -20.06 0.02
C LYS A 257 4.93 -20.82 0.79
N LYS A 258 5.19 -21.24 2.03
CA LYS A 258 4.28 -22.10 2.79
C LYS A 258 3.31 -21.25 3.62
N GLY A 259 3.81 -20.20 4.25
CA GLY A 259 3.06 -19.41 5.22
C GLY A 259 2.66 -20.23 6.45
N SER A 260 2.19 -19.54 7.49
CA SER A 260 1.57 -20.14 8.67
C SER A 260 0.11 -19.71 8.75
N TRP A 261 -0.75 -20.59 9.24
CA TRP A 261 -2.16 -20.26 9.52
C TRP A 261 -2.72 -21.19 10.58
N VAL A 262 -3.13 -20.63 11.72
CA VAL A 262 -3.69 -21.39 12.85
C VAL A 262 -5.20 -21.19 13.02
N GLY A 263 -5.88 -20.68 11.98
CA GLY A 263 -7.34 -20.48 11.99
C GLY A 263 -7.81 -19.14 12.58
N ASN A 264 -6.90 -18.35 13.14
CA ASN A 264 -7.17 -17.01 13.64
C ASN A 264 -6.04 -16.04 13.27
N LEU A 265 -6.37 -14.89 12.67
CA LEU A 265 -5.37 -13.93 12.19
C LEU A 265 -4.60 -13.26 13.31
N ASN A 266 -5.27 -12.85 14.40
CA ASN A 266 -4.60 -12.30 15.57
C ASN A 266 -3.60 -13.29 16.17
N THR A 267 -4.05 -14.53 16.42
CA THR A 267 -3.17 -15.59 16.98
C THR A 267 -2.01 -15.92 16.04
N THR A 268 -2.26 -15.95 14.73
CA THR A 268 -1.19 -16.20 13.74
C THR A 268 -0.14 -15.07 13.81
N ILE A 269 -0.54 -13.79 13.80
CA ILE A 269 0.41 -12.66 13.92
C ILE A 269 1.15 -12.67 15.26
N GLN A 270 0.48 -13.01 16.36
CA GLN A 270 1.12 -13.16 17.67
C GLN A 270 2.23 -14.23 17.66
N GLN A 271 1.96 -15.39 17.06
CA GLN A 271 2.96 -16.46 16.94
C GLN A 271 4.13 -16.05 16.04
N LEU A 272 3.83 -15.41 14.92
CA LEU A 272 4.84 -14.97 13.94
C LEU A 272 5.74 -13.86 14.51
N SER A 273 5.19 -12.91 15.27
CA SER A 273 5.97 -11.87 15.96
C SER A 273 6.87 -12.46 17.05
N ALA A 274 6.38 -13.42 17.84
CA ALA A 274 7.19 -14.14 18.83
C ALA A 274 8.33 -14.95 18.19
N GLN A 275 8.07 -15.63 17.06
CA GLN A 275 9.08 -16.37 16.32
C GLN A 275 10.17 -15.46 15.75
N THR A 276 9.78 -14.29 15.23
CA THR A 276 10.73 -13.28 14.74
C THR A 276 11.64 -12.75 15.84
N LEU A 277 11.09 -12.52 17.05
CA LEU A 277 11.87 -12.10 18.22
C LEU A 277 12.90 -13.17 18.63
N LEU A 278 12.49 -14.44 18.69
CA LEU A 278 13.41 -15.56 18.99
C LEU A 278 14.54 -15.68 17.96
N GLU A 279 14.24 -15.52 16.66
CA GLU A 279 15.26 -15.54 15.62
C GLU A 279 16.26 -14.38 15.73
N LEU A 280 15.78 -13.20 16.14
CA LEU A 280 16.64 -12.03 16.39
C LEU A 280 17.51 -12.22 17.64
N GLU A 281 16.98 -12.81 18.71
CA GLU A 281 17.72 -13.15 19.93
C GLU A 281 18.82 -14.19 19.66
N VAL A 282 18.51 -15.23 18.87
CA VAL A 282 19.48 -16.25 18.45
C VAL A 282 20.57 -15.66 17.55
N LYS A 283 20.21 -14.80 16.59
CA LYS A 283 21.20 -14.13 15.72
C LYS A 283 22.04 -13.08 16.45
N GLY A 284 21.50 -12.47 17.51
CA GLY A 284 22.17 -11.46 18.34
C GLY A 284 23.14 -12.01 19.38
N CYS A 285 23.12 -13.31 19.65
CA CYS A 285 23.97 -13.96 20.66
C CYS A 285 24.80 -15.11 20.08
N PRO A 286 26.12 -14.92 19.82
CA PRO A 286 26.99 -16.01 19.36
C PRO A 286 27.26 -17.12 20.41
N LYS A 287 26.64 -17.03 21.60
CA LYS A 287 26.80 -18.00 22.71
C LYS A 287 25.56 -18.87 22.98
N ILE A 288 24.43 -18.65 22.28
CA ILE A 288 23.19 -19.40 22.54
C ILE A 288 23.18 -20.77 21.84
N GLU A 289 23.96 -20.99 20.78
CA GLU A 289 24.13 -22.34 20.19
C GLU A 289 24.67 -23.36 21.21
N GLU A 290 25.42 -22.91 22.22
CA GLU A 290 26.01 -23.76 23.27
C GLU A 290 25.08 -23.96 24.49
N ILE A 291 24.10 -23.07 24.69
CA ILE A 291 23.16 -23.13 25.82
C ILE A 291 21.89 -23.91 25.45
N VAL A 292 21.41 -23.76 24.20
CA VAL A 292 20.23 -24.48 23.70
C VAL A 292 20.44 -26.01 23.71
N THR A 293 21.68 -26.48 23.67
CA THR A 293 22.02 -27.90 23.81
C THR A 293 21.93 -28.46 25.24
N ASN A 294 21.92 -27.62 26.28
CA ASN A 294 22.11 -28.09 27.66
C ASN A 294 20.87 -27.99 28.56
N ASP A 295 19.94 -27.04 28.33
CA ASP A 295 18.84 -26.80 29.29
C ASP A 295 17.43 -27.24 28.85
N LEU A 296 17.22 -27.63 27.58
CA LEU A 296 15.94 -28.15 27.08
C LEU A 296 16.13 -29.24 26.01
N PRO A 297 16.29 -30.52 26.40
CA PRO A 297 16.59 -31.61 25.47
C PRO A 297 15.55 -31.80 24.35
N GLY A 298 14.28 -31.44 24.60
CA GLY A 298 13.18 -31.64 23.64
C GLY A 298 12.96 -30.50 22.63
N ALA A 299 13.47 -29.30 22.88
CA ALA A 299 13.29 -28.16 21.96
C ALA A 299 14.23 -28.26 20.76
N VAL A 300 15.42 -28.82 20.98
CA VAL A 300 16.40 -29.11 19.92
C VAL A 300 15.90 -30.19 18.97
N ASP A 301 15.20 -31.20 19.49
CA ASP A 301 14.65 -32.27 18.66
C ASP A 301 13.49 -31.78 17.79
N LEU A 302 12.61 -30.91 18.29
CA LEU A 302 11.58 -30.25 17.47
C LEU A 302 12.20 -29.35 16.38
N LEU A 303 13.26 -28.61 16.71
CA LEU A 303 13.99 -27.78 15.75
C LEU A 303 14.76 -28.62 14.72
N ARG A 304 15.37 -29.74 15.12
CA ARG A 304 16.06 -30.68 14.21
C ARG A 304 15.08 -31.44 13.33
N GLU A 305 13.92 -31.84 13.84
CA GLU A 305 12.88 -32.56 13.11
C GLU A 305 12.19 -31.63 12.09
N GLN A 306 11.98 -30.34 12.42
CA GLN A 306 11.51 -29.36 11.45
C GLN A 306 12.58 -28.98 10.41
N LYS A 307 13.87 -28.96 10.79
CA LYS A 307 14.98 -28.68 9.86
C LYS A 307 15.27 -29.87 8.93
N ALA A 308 15.17 -31.10 9.43
CA ALA A 308 15.30 -32.33 8.64
C ALA A 308 14.16 -32.48 7.61
N ASN A 309 12.93 -32.18 8.02
CA ASN A 309 11.75 -32.17 7.13
C ASN A 309 11.77 -31.03 6.10
N ALA A 310 12.58 -29.98 6.30
CA ALA A 310 12.81 -28.92 5.32
C ALA A 310 13.91 -29.29 4.30
N THR A 311 14.85 -30.16 4.67
CA THR A 311 15.96 -30.59 3.80
C THR A 311 15.68 -31.84 2.97
N ASP A 312 14.71 -32.69 3.34
CA ASP A 312 14.46 -33.98 2.66
C ASP A 312 13.50 -33.88 1.45
N GLY A 313 13.18 -32.67 1.00
CA GLY A 313 12.34 -32.41 -0.19
C GLY A 313 13.07 -32.50 -1.53
N ALA A 314 14.38 -32.73 -1.54
CA ALA A 314 15.16 -32.84 -2.77
C ALA A 314 16.30 -33.84 -2.61
N THR A 315 16.12 -35.07 -3.11
CA THR A 315 16.86 -35.60 -4.27
C THR A 315 16.51 -37.09 -4.46
N VAL A 316 15.86 -37.43 -5.58
CA VAL A 316 15.91 -38.78 -6.15
C VAL A 316 17.27 -38.93 -6.87
N PRO A 317 18.02 -40.02 -6.64
CA PRO A 317 18.63 -40.71 -7.77
C PRO A 317 18.52 -42.23 -7.64
N ARG A 318 17.85 -42.89 -8.59
CA ARG A 318 18.44 -43.57 -9.76
C ARG A 318 19.29 -44.80 -9.44
N MET A 319 18.70 -45.95 -9.78
CA MET A 319 19.28 -47.18 -10.36
C MET A 319 20.80 -47.25 -10.46
N ILE A 320 21.38 -48.32 -9.90
CA ILE A 320 22.60 -48.95 -10.43
C ILE A 320 22.26 -50.37 -10.86
N ARG A 321 22.34 -50.60 -12.18
CA ARG A 321 22.43 -51.91 -12.83
C ARG A 321 23.90 -52.19 -13.16
N ASP A 322 24.30 -53.44 -12.89
CA ASP A 322 25.28 -54.30 -13.55
C ASP A 322 26.79 -53.93 -13.61
N LYS A 323 27.65 -54.77 -13.03
CA LYS A 323 28.34 -55.89 -13.74
C LYS A 323 29.40 -56.62 -12.88
N LYS A 324 29.36 -57.96 -12.95
CA LYS A 324 30.45 -58.98 -12.97
C LYS A 324 31.76 -58.71 -12.20
N ILE A 325 32.18 -59.64 -11.35
CA ILE A 325 32.97 -60.85 -11.67
C ILE A 325 32.50 -61.97 -10.74
#